data_AF-A0A8S3Y6Y7-F1
#
_entry.id   AF-A0A8S3Y6Y7-F1
#
_cell.length_a   1.000
_cell.length_b   1.000
_cell.length_c   1.000
_cell.angle_alpha   90.00
_cell.angle_beta   90.00
_cell.angle_gamma   90.00
#
_symmetry.space_group_name_H-M   'P 1'
#
loop_
_entity.id
_entity.type
_entity.pdbx_description
1 polymer ?
#
loop_
_entity_poly.entity_id
_entity_poly.type
_entity_poly.pdbx_seq_one_letter_code
_entity_poly.pdbx_strand_id
1 'polypeptide(L)'
;MHLAAVTEHNDTEALAHAELNAVKIVKMVVPEIIQYGVQDTVILDCDYIYGNNTSGLVVKWFFRNKARPVYQWIVSQKPQDMGILRGRVDLAYRASSDPLKMYRALRIVKPNTDISGDYTCVVSTFMEEDSRTKQMIVFVPERNFRLIKNKTDDDTVNVICAADGAFPAPNLTLVTPKRRLDGVSHELKLVNGRYSAVASVTLLDANLPSPAEFICTLRIPLAKYAVRKEAIYYPGPISTTHEMPTAADMQLAAAIGSKGTSMCTVTALVLLPALAQSLLAVK
;
A
#
# COMPACT_ATOMS: atom_id res chain seq x y z
N MET A 1 84.84 0.79 36.01
CA MET A 1 84.37 0.91 34.62
C MET A 1 84.07 -0.48 34.09
N HIS A 2 82.83 -0.69 33.63
CA HIS A 2 82.32 -1.78 32.79
C HIS A 2 82.52 -3.24 33.23
N LEU A 3 81.51 -3.81 33.89
CA LEU A 3 81.13 -5.22 33.72
C LEU A 3 79.95 -5.30 32.75
N ALA A 4 80.06 -6.22 31.80
CA ALA A 4 79.11 -6.47 30.73
C ALA A 4 77.79 -7.09 31.25
N ALA A 5 76.68 -6.63 30.67
CA ALA A 5 75.35 -7.16 30.92
C ALA A 5 75.17 -8.52 30.23
N VAL A 6 74.63 -9.48 30.98
CA VAL A 6 74.16 -10.78 30.49
C VAL A 6 72.83 -10.56 29.78
N THR A 7 72.73 -11.00 28.52
CA THR A 7 71.47 -11.09 27.76
C THR A 7 70.72 -12.36 28.16
N GLU A 8 69.59 -12.22 28.85
CA GLU A 8 68.56 -13.27 28.93
C GLU A 8 67.63 -13.14 27.71
N HIS A 9 67.55 -14.21 26.93
CA HIS A 9 66.58 -14.42 25.87
C HIS A 9 65.25 -14.80 26.53
N ASN A 10 64.23 -13.95 26.39
CA ASN A 10 62.89 -14.23 26.88
C ASN A 10 62.06 -14.79 25.72
N ASP A 11 61.93 -16.13 25.69
CA ASP A 11 61.05 -16.84 24.77
C ASP A 11 59.60 -16.44 25.07
N THR A 12 59.08 -15.49 24.29
CA THR A 12 57.66 -15.15 24.31
C THR A 12 56.98 -16.01 23.24
N GLU A 13 56.48 -17.15 23.68
CA GLU A 13 55.63 -18.05 22.92
C GLU A 13 54.36 -17.28 22.50
N ALA A 14 54.37 -16.74 21.27
CA ALA A 14 53.21 -16.14 20.65
C ALA A 14 52.23 -17.25 20.23
N LEU A 15 51.50 -17.79 21.21
CA LEU A 15 50.25 -18.50 20.96
C LEU A 15 49.26 -17.52 20.35
N ALA A 16 49.24 -17.47 19.03
CA ALA A 16 48.16 -16.89 18.26
C ALA A 16 46.87 -17.61 18.67
N HIS A 17 46.09 -16.98 19.56
CA HIS A 17 44.70 -17.32 19.76
C HIS A 17 44.00 -17.15 18.41
N ALA A 18 43.88 -18.24 17.65
CA ALA A 18 42.88 -18.33 16.60
C ALA A 18 41.55 -18.11 17.30
N GLU A 19 40.93 -16.94 17.13
CA GLU A 19 39.53 -16.75 17.49
C GLU A 19 38.74 -17.87 16.81
N LEU A 20 38.31 -18.84 17.60
CA LEU A 20 37.34 -19.84 17.21
C LEU A 20 36.04 -19.06 17.00
N ASN A 21 35.89 -18.47 15.82
CA ASN A 21 34.69 -17.71 15.51
C ASN A 21 33.54 -18.69 15.41
N ALA A 22 32.74 -18.75 16.47
CA ALA A 22 31.44 -19.41 16.42
C ALA A 22 30.62 -18.87 15.24
N VAL A 23 29.68 -19.66 14.71
CA VAL A 23 28.78 -19.14 13.65
C VAL A 23 28.01 -17.95 14.18
N LYS A 24 28.08 -16.80 13.50
CA LYS A 24 27.52 -15.54 13.99
C LYS A 24 27.00 -14.68 12.86
N ILE A 25 25.73 -14.29 12.94
CA ILE A 25 25.10 -13.35 12.01
C ILE A 25 25.65 -11.95 12.29
N VAL A 26 26.39 -11.41 11.32
CA VAL A 26 26.98 -10.08 11.39
C VAL A 26 26.05 -9.01 10.83
N LYS A 27 25.23 -9.35 9.83
CA LYS A 27 24.31 -8.39 9.20
C LYS A 27 23.08 -9.10 8.67
N MET A 28 21.91 -8.60 9.05
CA MET A 28 20.64 -9.03 8.48
C MET A 28 20.00 -7.85 7.73
N VAL A 29 19.67 -8.03 6.47
CA VAL A 29 18.97 -7.06 5.63
C VAL A 29 17.59 -7.60 5.32
N VAL A 30 16.58 -6.87 5.78
CA VAL A 30 15.17 -7.06 5.44
C VAL A 30 14.61 -5.67 5.24
N PRO A 31 14.07 -5.33 4.06
CA PRO A 31 13.46 -4.02 3.85
C PRO A 31 12.31 -3.82 4.82
N GLU A 32 12.31 -2.71 5.56
CA GLU A 32 11.28 -2.44 6.56
C GLU A 32 9.92 -2.23 5.90
N ILE A 33 9.90 -1.51 4.77
CA ILE A 33 8.69 -1.07 4.06
C ILE A 33 8.88 -1.27 2.56
N ILE A 34 7.87 -1.85 1.91
CA ILE A 34 7.80 -2.07 0.47
C ILE A 34 6.45 -1.62 -0.04
N GLN A 35 6.43 -0.84 -1.12
CA GLN A 35 5.19 -0.51 -1.80
C GLN A 35 4.84 -1.61 -2.82
N TYR A 36 3.64 -2.16 -2.68
CA TYR A 36 3.10 -3.16 -3.60
C TYR A 36 3.07 -2.64 -5.04
N GLY A 37 3.52 -3.49 -5.97
CA GLY A 37 3.51 -3.21 -7.41
C GLY A 37 4.60 -2.25 -7.91
N VAL A 38 5.47 -1.74 -7.03
CA VAL A 38 6.60 -0.88 -7.44
C VAL A 38 7.85 -1.68 -7.76
N GLN A 39 8.17 -2.69 -6.95
CA GLN A 39 9.34 -3.55 -7.13
C GLN A 39 8.89 -4.97 -7.44
N ASP A 40 9.46 -5.57 -8.49
CA ASP A 40 9.18 -6.95 -8.88
C ASP A 40 9.95 -7.97 -8.05
N THR A 41 10.96 -7.56 -7.29
CA THR A 41 11.72 -8.45 -6.41
C THR A 41 12.15 -7.77 -5.13
N VAL A 42 12.22 -8.53 -4.04
CA VAL A 42 12.80 -8.09 -2.75
C VAL A 42 13.88 -9.08 -2.30
N ILE A 43 15.00 -8.56 -1.81
CA ILE A 43 16.09 -9.37 -1.25
C ILE A 43 16.07 -9.30 0.28
N LEU A 44 16.10 -10.46 0.92
CA LEU A 44 16.34 -10.60 2.36
C LEU A 44 17.69 -11.31 2.53
N ASP A 45 18.70 -10.61 3.02
CA ASP A 45 20.07 -11.14 3.18
C ASP A 45 20.39 -11.40 4.66
N CYS A 46 21.12 -12.48 4.90
CA CYS A 46 21.58 -12.88 6.21
C CYS A 46 23.06 -13.22 6.10
N ASP A 47 23.89 -12.21 6.30
CA ASP A 47 25.33 -12.35 6.30
C ASP A 47 25.83 -12.80 7.68
N TYR A 48 26.69 -13.78 7.69
CA TYR A 48 27.28 -14.37 8.87
C TYR A 48 28.77 -14.64 8.65
N ILE A 49 29.50 -14.73 9.75
CA ILE A 49 30.83 -15.32 9.81
C ILE A 49 30.73 -16.73 10.39
N TYR A 50 31.73 -17.55 10.10
CA TYR A 50 31.84 -18.92 10.57
C TYR A 50 33.31 -19.20 10.88
N GLY A 51 33.53 -20.14 11.80
CA GLY A 51 34.87 -20.58 12.19
C GLY A 51 35.31 -21.81 11.40
N ASN A 52 36.27 -22.54 11.97
CA ASN A 52 36.88 -23.67 11.28
C ASN A 52 35.92 -24.86 11.13
N ASN A 53 35.00 -25.06 12.07
CA ASN A 53 34.01 -26.15 11.98
C ASN A 53 32.72 -25.66 11.32
N THR A 54 32.53 -26.07 10.07
CA THR A 54 31.35 -25.72 9.25
C THR A 54 30.47 -26.93 8.97
N SER A 55 30.70 -28.03 9.69
CA SER A 55 29.96 -29.28 9.52
C SER A 55 28.48 -29.04 9.82
N GLY A 56 27.64 -29.44 8.87
CA GLY A 56 26.19 -29.26 9.00
C GLY A 56 25.74 -27.81 8.89
N LEU A 57 26.51 -26.93 8.22
CA LEU A 57 26.08 -25.55 7.99
C LEU A 57 24.76 -25.50 7.20
N VAL A 58 23.76 -24.87 7.80
CA VAL A 58 22.41 -24.68 7.23
C VAL A 58 21.95 -23.25 7.51
N VAL A 59 21.35 -22.62 6.50
CA VAL A 59 20.62 -21.35 6.63
C VAL A 59 19.14 -21.63 6.51
N LYS A 60 18.35 -21.19 7.49
CA LYS A 60 16.89 -21.28 7.48
C LYS A 60 16.29 -19.89 7.64
N TRP A 61 15.22 -19.63 6.91
CA TRP A 61 14.38 -18.47 7.15
C TRP A 61 13.01 -18.92 7.63
N PHE A 62 12.51 -18.22 8.63
CA PHE A 62 11.22 -18.43 9.24
C PHE A 62 10.36 -17.17 9.09
N PHE A 63 9.05 -17.37 9.02
CA PHE A 63 8.07 -16.29 8.93
C PHE A 63 7.15 -16.32 10.16
N ARG A 64 6.90 -15.15 10.75
CA ARG A 64 6.05 -14.93 11.93
C ARG A 64 6.39 -15.84 13.11
N ASN A 65 5.54 -16.82 13.42
CA ASN A 65 5.62 -17.65 14.63
C ASN A 65 6.72 -18.72 14.59
N LYS A 66 7.52 -18.77 13.52
CA LYS A 66 8.67 -19.68 13.38
C LYS A 66 8.34 -21.17 13.46
N ALA A 67 7.07 -21.56 13.26
CA ALA A 67 6.66 -22.95 13.37
C ALA A 67 7.30 -23.87 12.32
N ARG A 68 7.50 -23.37 11.09
CA ARG A 68 8.17 -24.07 10.00
C ARG A 68 9.01 -23.07 9.18
N PRO A 69 10.15 -23.52 8.63
CA PRO A 69 10.93 -22.67 7.73
C PRO A 69 10.13 -22.40 6.45
N VAL A 70 10.27 -21.19 5.93
CA VAL A 70 9.78 -20.77 4.61
C VAL A 70 10.87 -20.84 3.54
N TYR A 71 12.11 -21.06 3.97
CA TYR A 71 13.23 -21.35 3.10
C TYR A 71 14.32 -22.08 3.89
N GLN A 72 15.05 -22.95 3.20
CA GLN A 72 16.21 -23.64 3.75
C GLN A 72 17.28 -23.83 2.68
N TRP A 73 18.53 -23.65 3.09
CA TRP A 73 19.69 -24.02 2.29
C TRP A 73 20.69 -24.79 3.16
N ILE A 74 21.00 -26.02 2.75
CA ILE A 74 22.06 -26.85 3.33
C ILE A 74 23.25 -26.75 2.37
N VAL A 75 24.46 -26.55 2.90
CA VAL A 75 25.69 -26.55 2.08
C VAL A 75 25.76 -27.81 1.22
N SER A 76 26.23 -27.67 -0.01
CA SER A 76 26.28 -28.71 -1.06
C SER A 76 24.92 -29.13 -1.65
N GLN A 77 23.81 -28.60 -1.16
CA GLN A 77 22.47 -28.82 -1.73
C GLN A 77 21.95 -27.56 -2.43
N LYS A 78 20.95 -27.75 -3.31
CA LYS A 78 20.18 -26.62 -3.85
C LYS A 78 19.29 -26.04 -2.74
N PRO A 79 19.10 -24.71 -2.68
CA PRO A 79 18.16 -24.11 -1.76
C PRO A 79 16.72 -24.55 -2.07
N GLN A 80 15.86 -24.51 -1.05
CA GLN A 80 14.47 -24.93 -1.13
C GLN A 80 13.58 -23.86 -0.49
N ASP A 81 12.44 -23.56 -1.11
CA ASP A 81 11.39 -22.70 -0.58
C ASP A 81 10.17 -23.51 -0.11
N MET A 82 9.50 -22.99 0.91
CA MET A 82 8.44 -23.70 1.64
C MET A 82 7.41 -22.70 2.18
N GLY A 83 6.27 -23.22 2.64
CA GLY A 83 5.23 -22.42 3.28
C GLY A 83 4.72 -21.28 2.38
N ILE A 84 4.62 -20.07 2.94
CA ILE A 84 4.10 -18.88 2.25
C ILE A 84 4.99 -18.41 1.08
N LEU A 85 6.26 -18.83 1.05
CA LEU A 85 7.22 -18.45 0.00
C LEU A 85 7.39 -19.51 -1.07
N ARG A 86 6.72 -20.67 -0.97
CA ARG A 86 6.85 -21.75 -1.94
C ARG A 86 6.47 -21.28 -3.36
N GLY A 87 7.37 -21.48 -4.32
CA GLY A 87 7.23 -21.07 -5.71
C GLY A 87 7.39 -19.55 -5.92
N ARG A 88 7.86 -18.81 -4.91
CA ARG A 88 8.00 -17.34 -4.96
C ARG A 88 9.44 -16.88 -4.76
N VAL A 89 10.38 -17.78 -4.52
CA VAL A 89 11.80 -17.46 -4.36
C VAL A 89 12.58 -17.83 -5.61
N ASP A 90 13.42 -16.93 -6.10
CA ASP A 90 14.44 -17.23 -7.10
C ASP A 90 15.56 -18.06 -6.44
N LEU A 91 15.41 -19.39 -6.50
CA LEU A 91 16.36 -20.36 -5.93
C LEU A 91 17.72 -20.40 -6.66
N ALA A 92 17.86 -19.68 -7.78
CA ALA A 92 19.14 -19.54 -8.49
C ALA A 92 19.94 -18.31 -8.04
N TYR A 93 19.34 -17.41 -7.25
CA TYR A 93 20.00 -16.20 -6.77
C TYR A 93 21.18 -16.51 -5.84
N ARG A 94 22.37 -16.01 -6.20
CA ARG A 94 23.59 -16.15 -5.41
C ARG A 94 23.94 -14.82 -4.74
N ALA A 95 23.97 -14.82 -3.42
CA ALA A 95 24.28 -13.64 -2.61
C ALA A 95 25.79 -13.39 -2.47
N SER A 96 26.61 -14.43 -2.66
CA SER A 96 28.06 -14.38 -2.50
C SER A 96 28.75 -15.37 -3.44
N SER A 97 30.01 -15.10 -3.77
CA SER A 97 30.91 -16.05 -4.44
C SER A 97 31.49 -17.08 -3.48
N ASP A 98 31.45 -16.82 -2.17
CA ASP A 98 31.88 -17.76 -1.13
C ASP A 98 30.95 -18.99 -1.11
N PRO A 99 31.48 -20.22 -1.34
CA PRO A 99 30.69 -21.44 -1.37
C PRO A 99 29.85 -21.70 -0.12
N LEU A 100 30.31 -21.24 1.04
CA LEU A 100 29.64 -21.43 2.33
C LEU A 100 28.64 -20.32 2.65
N LYS A 101 28.51 -19.31 1.77
CA LYS A 101 27.57 -18.19 1.92
C LYS A 101 26.71 -17.95 0.67
N MET A 102 26.86 -18.79 -0.35
CA MET A 102 26.33 -18.59 -1.70
C MET A 102 24.82 -18.32 -1.73
N TYR A 103 24.02 -19.08 -0.98
CA TYR A 103 22.56 -18.98 -0.97
C TYR A 103 21.99 -18.57 0.41
N ARG A 104 22.71 -17.70 1.12
CA ARG A 104 22.29 -17.18 2.44
C ARG A 104 21.10 -16.21 2.39
N ALA A 105 20.85 -15.63 1.21
CA ALA A 105 19.82 -14.62 0.99
C ALA A 105 18.63 -15.17 0.19
N LEU A 106 17.45 -14.65 0.47
CA LEU A 106 16.24 -14.86 -0.31
C LEU A 106 16.12 -13.76 -1.36
N ARG A 107 15.77 -14.13 -2.60
CA ARG A 107 15.24 -13.19 -3.59
C ARG A 107 13.80 -13.57 -3.88
N ILE A 108 12.86 -12.88 -3.24
CA ILE A 108 11.42 -13.12 -3.42
C ILE A 108 10.95 -12.35 -4.66
N VAL A 109 10.24 -13.04 -5.55
CA VAL A 109 9.72 -12.51 -6.81
C VAL A 109 8.24 -12.14 -6.64
N LYS A 110 7.85 -11.00 -7.21
CA LYS A 110 6.51 -10.40 -7.16
C LYS A 110 5.94 -10.38 -5.73
N PRO A 111 6.55 -9.59 -4.81
CA PRO A 111 6.10 -9.50 -3.43
C PRO A 111 4.64 -9.02 -3.35
N ASN A 112 3.87 -9.61 -2.45
CA ASN A 112 2.46 -9.28 -2.22
C ASN A 112 2.24 -8.96 -0.73
N THR A 113 1.05 -8.50 -0.35
CA THR A 113 0.78 -8.02 1.02
C THR A 113 0.80 -9.13 2.08
N ASP A 114 0.54 -10.38 1.67
CA ASP A 114 0.51 -11.57 2.51
C ASP A 114 1.86 -11.92 3.16
N ILE A 115 2.96 -11.52 2.53
CA ILE A 115 4.32 -11.73 3.04
C ILE A 115 4.78 -10.64 4.02
N SER A 116 3.87 -9.75 4.47
CA SER A 116 4.13 -8.81 5.55
C SER A 116 4.21 -9.53 6.90
N GLY A 117 5.26 -9.27 7.67
CA GLY A 117 5.46 -9.83 9.00
C GLY A 117 6.94 -9.93 9.38
N ASP A 118 7.19 -10.67 10.45
CA ASP A 118 8.52 -10.88 10.98
C ASP A 118 9.23 -12.01 10.24
N TYR A 119 10.46 -11.74 9.85
CA TYR A 119 11.37 -12.70 9.24
C TYR A 119 12.50 -12.99 10.19
N THR A 120 12.73 -14.27 10.47
CA THR A 120 13.86 -14.71 11.28
C THR A 120 14.82 -15.51 10.41
N CYS A 121 16.06 -15.06 10.31
CA CYS A 121 17.15 -15.88 9.79
C CYS A 121 17.75 -16.67 10.95
N VAL A 122 17.99 -17.96 10.70
CA VAL A 122 18.70 -18.86 11.61
C VAL A 122 19.84 -19.50 10.82
N VAL A 123 21.06 -19.38 11.33
CA VAL A 123 22.26 -19.99 10.73
C VAL A 123 22.82 -20.95 11.75
N SER A 124 22.88 -22.23 11.40
CA SER A 124 23.27 -23.31 12.31
C SER A 124 24.38 -24.14 11.71
N THR A 125 25.28 -24.64 12.54
CA THR A 125 26.14 -25.81 12.29
C THR A 125 25.65 -26.97 13.16
N PHE A 126 26.34 -28.10 13.17
CA PHE A 126 26.04 -29.18 14.14
C PHE A 126 26.29 -28.78 15.60
N MET A 127 27.13 -27.77 15.86
CA MET A 127 27.55 -27.41 17.22
C MET A 127 26.90 -26.14 17.73
N GLU A 128 26.54 -25.22 16.84
CA GLU A 128 26.18 -23.84 17.20
C GLU A 128 25.09 -23.29 16.29
N GLU A 129 24.36 -22.29 16.77
CA GLU A 129 23.33 -21.59 16.02
C GLU A 129 23.29 -20.12 16.44
N ASP A 130 23.07 -19.23 15.47
CA ASP A 130 22.73 -17.83 15.71
C ASP A 130 21.46 -17.45 14.94
N SER A 131 20.69 -16.50 15.48
CA SER A 131 19.45 -16.06 14.85
C SER A 131 19.19 -14.57 15.01
N ARG A 132 18.60 -13.96 13.98
CA ARG A 132 18.17 -12.56 14.01
C ARG A 132 16.79 -12.42 13.38
N THR A 133 16.02 -11.45 13.88
CA THR A 133 14.66 -11.18 13.38
C THR A 133 14.53 -9.72 12.94
N LYS A 134 13.87 -9.50 11.80
CA LYS A 134 13.47 -8.17 11.31
C LYS A 134 12.07 -8.23 10.72
N GLN A 135 11.34 -7.12 10.83
CA GLN A 135 10.00 -6.99 10.27
C GLN A 135 10.03 -6.37 8.87
N MET A 136 9.12 -6.83 8.01
CA MET A 136 8.86 -6.26 6.69
C MET A 136 7.36 -6.02 6.52
N ILE A 137 7.01 -4.84 6.00
CA ILE A 137 5.63 -4.46 5.66
C ILE A 137 5.53 -4.20 4.17
N VAL A 138 4.67 -4.93 3.48
CA VAL A 138 4.26 -4.64 2.11
C VAL A 138 2.92 -3.90 2.17
N PHE A 139 2.95 -2.60 1.89
CA PHE A 139 1.75 -1.76 1.92
C PHE A 139 1.26 -1.45 0.52
N VAL A 140 0.00 -1.06 0.42
CA VAL A 140 -0.57 -0.50 -0.79
C VAL A 140 -1.18 0.86 -0.48
N PRO A 141 -0.79 1.92 -1.22
CA PRO A 141 -1.43 3.21 -1.08
C PRO A 141 -2.91 3.15 -1.49
N GLU A 142 -3.66 4.16 -1.12
CA GLU A 142 -5.01 4.34 -1.60
C GLU A 142 -5.06 4.50 -3.13
N ARG A 143 -6.08 3.94 -3.75
CA ARG A 143 -6.38 4.13 -5.17
C ARG A 143 -7.10 5.46 -5.40
N ASN A 144 -7.99 5.82 -4.48
CA ASN A 144 -8.72 7.08 -4.52
C ASN A 144 -8.60 7.76 -3.16
N PHE A 145 -8.39 9.07 -3.16
CA PHE A 145 -8.44 9.90 -1.96
C PHE A 145 -9.27 11.14 -2.25
N ARG A 146 -10.30 11.43 -1.45
CA ARG A 146 -11.27 12.50 -1.70
C ARG A 146 -11.57 13.27 -0.42
N LEU A 147 -11.69 14.58 -0.55
CA LEU A 147 -12.20 15.48 0.48
C LEU A 147 -13.34 16.27 -0.15
N ILE A 148 -14.55 16.00 0.29
CA ILE A 148 -15.81 16.49 -0.27
C ILE A 148 -16.48 17.37 0.78
N LYS A 149 -17.07 18.48 0.36
CA LYS A 149 -17.92 19.33 1.19
C LYS A 149 -19.29 19.33 0.53
N ASN A 150 -20.27 18.79 1.23
CA ASN A 150 -21.63 18.66 0.72
C ASN A 150 -22.56 19.50 1.59
N LYS A 151 -23.41 20.30 0.95
CA LYS A 151 -24.35 21.18 1.63
C LYS A 151 -25.75 20.61 1.42
N THR A 152 -26.43 20.23 2.51
CA THR A 152 -27.77 19.61 2.46
C THR A 152 -28.90 20.58 2.81
N ASP A 153 -28.56 21.69 3.48
CA ASP A 153 -29.43 22.80 3.85
C ASP A 153 -28.60 24.09 3.83
N ASP A 154 -29.15 25.25 4.18
CA ASP A 154 -28.42 26.53 4.10
C ASP A 154 -27.44 26.79 5.25
N ASP A 155 -27.57 26.06 6.36
CA ASP A 155 -26.90 26.37 7.62
C ASP A 155 -25.81 25.37 7.99
N THR A 156 -25.74 24.21 7.30
CA THR A 156 -24.79 23.15 7.61
C THR A 156 -23.99 22.70 6.40
N VAL A 157 -22.78 22.20 6.69
CA VAL A 157 -21.93 21.53 5.72
C VAL A 157 -21.49 20.18 6.26
N ASN A 158 -21.66 19.14 5.45
CA ASN A 158 -21.10 17.82 5.69
C ASN A 158 -19.75 17.70 4.99
N VAL A 159 -18.69 17.58 5.79
CA VAL A 159 -17.31 17.41 5.31
C VAL A 159 -16.97 15.94 5.37
N ILE A 160 -16.73 15.34 4.20
CA ILE A 160 -16.47 13.91 4.05
C ILE A 160 -15.08 13.72 3.46
N CYS A 161 -14.22 13.05 4.21
CA CYS A 161 -12.95 12.56 3.73
C CYS A 161 -13.03 11.05 3.49
N ALA A 162 -12.76 10.59 2.28
CA ALA A 162 -12.88 9.18 1.91
C ALA A 162 -11.62 8.71 1.18
N ALA A 163 -11.14 7.52 1.52
CA ALA A 163 -10.02 6.87 0.85
C ALA A 163 -10.31 5.40 0.59
N ASP A 164 -10.02 4.93 -0.62
CA ASP A 164 -10.36 3.59 -1.08
C ASP A 164 -9.12 2.82 -1.53
N GLY A 165 -9.03 1.53 -1.19
CA GLY A 165 -8.05 0.61 -1.77
C GLY A 165 -6.72 0.49 -1.03
N ALA A 166 -6.58 1.10 0.15
CA ALA A 166 -5.36 1.08 0.95
C ALA A 166 -5.18 -0.23 1.74
N PHE A 167 -3.94 -0.64 2.00
CA PHE A 167 -3.63 -1.74 2.92
C PHE A 167 -2.24 -1.53 3.54
N PRO A 168 -2.00 -1.83 4.83
CA PRO A 168 -2.95 -2.17 5.89
C PRO A 168 -4.00 -1.09 6.17
N ALA A 169 -4.83 -1.29 7.20
CA ALA A 169 -5.88 -0.34 7.58
C ALA A 169 -5.33 1.09 7.73
N PRO A 170 -5.82 2.07 6.93
CA PRO A 170 -5.40 3.45 7.06
C PRO A 170 -6.13 4.16 8.20
N ASN A 171 -5.53 5.23 8.71
CA ASN A 171 -6.17 6.20 9.60
C ASN A 171 -6.43 7.49 8.82
N LEU A 172 -7.67 7.99 8.87
CA LEU A 172 -8.03 9.30 8.37
C LEU A 172 -8.13 10.28 9.52
N THR A 173 -7.53 11.46 9.37
CA THR A 173 -7.62 12.56 10.32
C THR A 173 -8.21 13.77 9.61
N LEU A 174 -9.35 14.28 10.06
CA LEU A 174 -10.02 15.47 9.51
C LEU A 174 -9.96 16.61 10.54
N VAL A 175 -9.35 17.74 10.16
CA VAL A 175 -9.11 18.88 11.06
C VAL A 175 -9.24 20.22 10.31
N THR A 176 -9.27 21.30 11.08
CA THR A 176 -9.02 22.66 10.58
C THR A 176 -7.65 23.14 11.07
N PRO A 177 -7.04 24.18 10.46
CA PRO A 177 -5.73 24.68 10.91
C PRO A 177 -5.67 25.09 12.38
N LYS A 178 -6.78 25.64 12.91
CA LYS A 178 -6.82 26.25 14.25
C LYS A 178 -7.50 25.37 15.30
N ARG A 179 -8.30 24.37 14.90
CA ARG A 179 -9.14 23.59 15.82
C ARG A 179 -9.27 22.14 15.38
N ARG A 180 -9.34 21.25 16.37
CA ARG A 180 -9.87 19.90 16.17
C ARG A 180 -11.37 19.97 15.94
N LEU A 181 -11.88 19.08 15.11
CA LEU A 181 -13.31 18.94 14.87
C LEU A 181 -13.84 17.90 15.83
N ASP A 182 -14.84 18.27 16.62
CA ASP A 182 -15.51 17.35 17.53
C ASP A 182 -16.58 16.56 16.77
N GLY A 183 -16.83 15.31 17.19
CA GLY A 183 -17.88 14.47 16.59
C GLY A 183 -17.56 13.90 15.20
N VAL A 184 -16.28 13.85 14.80
CA VAL A 184 -15.89 13.17 13.54
C VAL A 184 -16.20 11.67 13.63
N SER A 185 -17.08 11.21 12.75
CA SER A 185 -17.42 9.79 12.60
C SER A 185 -16.40 9.11 11.69
N HIS A 186 -15.96 7.91 12.08
CA HIS A 186 -15.01 7.10 11.32
C HIS A 186 -15.62 5.75 10.94
N GLU A 187 -15.63 5.45 9.64
CA GLU A 187 -16.02 4.15 9.11
C GLU A 187 -14.82 3.49 8.42
N LEU A 188 -14.66 2.19 8.63
CA LEU A 188 -13.63 1.38 7.98
C LEU A 188 -14.26 0.08 7.47
N LYS A 189 -14.12 -0.18 6.17
CA LYS A 189 -14.68 -1.36 5.50
C LYS A 189 -13.56 -2.08 4.75
N LEU A 190 -13.50 -3.41 4.89
CA LEU A 190 -12.59 -4.25 4.11
C LEU A 190 -13.33 -4.74 2.87
N VAL A 191 -12.89 -4.32 1.69
CA VAL A 191 -13.48 -4.65 0.39
C VAL A 191 -12.41 -5.29 -0.48
N ASN A 192 -12.60 -6.54 -0.88
CA ASN A 192 -11.67 -7.30 -1.72
C ASN A 192 -10.20 -7.27 -1.21
N GLY A 193 -10.02 -7.43 0.11
CA GLY A 193 -8.70 -7.45 0.75
C GLY A 193 -8.03 -6.07 0.90
N ARG A 194 -8.74 -4.98 0.60
CA ARG A 194 -8.26 -3.59 0.75
C ARG A 194 -9.25 -2.77 1.55
N TYR A 195 -8.77 -1.77 2.25
CA TYR A 195 -9.61 -0.92 3.09
C TYR A 195 -10.17 0.27 2.31
N SER A 196 -11.45 0.53 2.56
CA SER A 196 -12.12 1.80 2.29
C SER A 196 -12.40 2.46 3.63
N ALA A 197 -11.88 3.66 3.84
CA ALA A 197 -11.97 4.42 5.07
C ALA A 197 -12.70 5.74 4.79
N VAL A 198 -13.59 6.14 5.70
CA VAL A 198 -14.33 7.40 5.63
C VAL A 198 -14.26 8.09 6.99
N ALA A 199 -13.93 9.38 6.98
CA ALA A 199 -14.06 10.27 8.13
C ALA A 199 -15.03 11.39 7.75
N SER A 200 -16.08 11.61 8.53
CA SER A 200 -17.09 12.62 8.20
C SER A 200 -17.59 13.39 9.41
N VAL A 201 -17.99 14.64 9.20
CA VAL A 201 -18.58 15.49 10.23
C VAL A 201 -19.50 16.53 9.61
N THR A 202 -20.63 16.79 10.26
CA THR A 202 -21.54 17.87 9.90
C THR A 202 -21.29 19.06 10.82
N LEU A 203 -21.09 20.24 10.25
CA LEU A 203 -20.75 21.47 10.95
C LEU A 203 -21.75 22.57 10.62
N LEU A 204 -22.06 23.43 11.59
CA LEU A 204 -22.84 24.65 11.38
C LEU A 204 -21.97 25.74 10.76
N ASP A 205 -22.45 26.37 9.70
CA ASP A 205 -21.81 27.47 8.99
C ASP A 205 -21.50 28.65 9.92
N ALA A 206 -22.42 28.95 10.85
CA ALA A 206 -22.25 30.04 11.84
C ALA A 206 -21.01 29.85 12.74
N ASN A 207 -20.53 28.61 12.90
CA ASN A 207 -19.36 28.30 13.73
C ASN A 207 -18.05 28.26 12.92
N LEU A 208 -18.11 28.48 11.61
CA LEU A 208 -16.98 28.42 10.70
C LEU A 208 -16.48 29.82 10.32
N PRO A 209 -15.16 30.03 10.19
CA PRO A 209 -14.63 31.24 9.58
C PRO A 209 -15.00 31.27 8.09
N SER A 210 -14.98 32.47 7.49
CA SER A 210 -15.15 32.65 6.04
C SER A 210 -13.88 33.25 5.43
N PRO A 211 -13.12 32.50 4.61
CA PRO A 211 -13.30 31.07 4.32
C PRO A 211 -12.86 30.13 5.46
N ALA A 212 -13.43 28.93 5.47
CA ALA A 212 -12.98 27.80 6.27
C ALA A 212 -12.05 26.89 5.46
N GLU A 213 -11.02 26.38 6.13
CA GLU A 213 -10.07 25.42 5.56
C GLU A 213 -10.23 24.07 6.26
N PHE A 214 -10.43 23.02 5.47
CA PHE A 214 -10.48 21.64 5.93
C PHE A 214 -9.26 20.87 5.42
N ILE A 215 -8.63 20.16 6.33
CA ILE A 215 -7.45 19.35 6.07
C ILE A 215 -7.79 17.91 6.41
N CYS A 216 -7.68 17.02 5.44
CA CYS A 216 -7.73 15.58 5.67
C CYS A 216 -6.37 14.94 5.43
N THR A 217 -5.90 14.14 6.38
CA THR A 217 -4.67 13.36 6.23
C THR A 217 -4.98 11.88 6.32
N LEU A 218 -4.57 11.10 5.31
CA LEU A 218 -4.50 9.65 5.38
C LEU A 218 -3.12 9.24 5.89
N ARG A 219 -3.07 8.27 6.80
CA ARG A 219 -1.84 7.65 7.29
C ARG A 219 -1.94 6.13 7.26
N ILE A 220 -0.86 5.47 6.85
CA ILE A 220 -0.63 4.05 7.10
C ILE A 220 0.60 3.97 8.04
N PRO A 221 0.39 3.99 9.37
CA PRO A 221 1.50 4.15 10.33
C PRO A 221 2.59 3.08 10.19
N LEU A 222 2.20 1.82 9.97
CA LEU A 222 3.12 0.70 9.79
C LEU A 222 4.03 0.84 8.55
N ALA A 223 3.64 1.68 7.59
CA ALA A 223 4.38 1.93 6.36
C ALA A 223 5.02 3.32 6.31
N LYS A 224 4.96 4.10 7.40
CA LYS A 224 5.41 5.51 7.44
C LYS A 224 4.87 6.34 6.27
N TYR A 225 3.69 5.98 5.77
CA TYR A 225 3.07 6.58 4.60
C TYR A 225 2.00 7.55 5.03
N ALA A 226 2.01 8.75 4.45
CA ALA A 226 1.01 9.78 4.70
C ALA A 226 0.76 10.63 3.45
N VAL A 227 -0.51 10.95 3.21
CA VAL A 227 -0.93 11.89 2.16
C VAL A 227 -1.99 12.82 2.70
N ARG A 228 -2.02 14.05 2.19
CA ARG A 228 -2.88 15.13 2.69
C ARG A 228 -3.69 15.74 1.55
N LYS A 229 -4.95 16.09 1.84
CA LYS A 229 -5.81 16.91 1.00
C LYS A 229 -6.35 18.09 1.78
N GLU A 230 -6.53 19.18 1.08
CA GLU A 230 -7.00 20.45 1.62
C GLU A 230 -8.16 20.94 0.79
N ALA A 231 -9.10 21.62 1.42
CA ALA A 231 -10.23 22.21 0.73
C ALA A 231 -10.68 23.49 1.43
N ILE A 232 -10.90 24.53 0.63
CA ILE A 232 -11.49 25.79 1.06
C ILE A 232 -13.02 25.70 0.92
N TYR A 233 -13.74 26.18 1.94
CA TYR A 233 -15.19 26.26 1.97
C TYR A 233 -15.61 27.67 2.38
N TYR A 234 -16.64 28.21 1.72
CA TYR A 234 -17.22 29.50 2.03
C TYR A 234 -18.61 29.25 2.64
N PRO A 235 -18.82 29.55 3.93
CA PRO A 235 -20.13 29.51 4.54
C PRO A 235 -21.10 30.48 3.85
N GLY A 236 -22.38 30.13 3.83
CA GLY A 236 -23.43 30.89 3.15
C GLY A 236 -24.42 29.98 2.42
N PRO A 237 -25.58 30.50 1.99
CA PRO A 237 -26.67 29.70 1.43
C PRO A 237 -26.21 28.84 0.25
N ILE A 238 -26.93 27.75 0.00
CA ILE A 238 -26.66 26.89 -1.17
C ILE A 238 -26.64 27.80 -2.41
N SER A 239 -25.52 27.80 -3.15
CA SER A 239 -25.41 28.57 -4.39
C SER A 239 -26.44 28.07 -5.40
N THR A 240 -27.60 28.72 -5.42
CA THR A 240 -28.57 28.67 -6.51
C THR A 240 -28.10 29.63 -7.59
N THR A 241 -26.96 29.35 -8.21
CA THR A 241 -26.69 29.94 -9.52
C THR A 241 -27.63 29.23 -10.51
N HIS A 242 -28.88 29.68 -10.55
CA HIS A 242 -29.49 29.86 -11.85
C HIS A 242 -28.59 30.89 -12.53
N GLU A 243 -27.77 30.45 -13.50
CA GLU A 243 -27.21 31.38 -14.48
C GLU A 243 -28.40 32.18 -15.01
N MET A 244 -28.54 33.44 -14.58
CA MET A 244 -29.42 34.36 -15.28
C MET A 244 -28.92 34.36 -16.73
N PRO A 245 -29.79 34.07 -17.72
CA PRO A 245 -29.37 34.09 -19.11
C PRO A 245 -28.67 35.41 -19.39
N THR A 246 -27.46 35.33 -19.91
CA THR A 246 -26.67 36.49 -20.30
C THR A 246 -27.48 37.29 -21.33
N ALA A 247 -27.19 38.58 -21.52
CA ALA A 247 -27.82 39.36 -22.59
C ALA A 247 -27.69 38.67 -23.98
N ALA A 248 -26.62 37.89 -24.18
CA ALA A 248 -26.43 37.03 -25.35
C ALA A 248 -27.44 35.87 -25.43
N ASP A 249 -27.79 35.24 -24.30
CA ASP A 249 -28.78 34.16 -24.23
C ASP A 249 -30.20 34.68 -24.42
N MET A 250 -30.51 35.87 -23.89
CA MET A 250 -31.77 36.57 -24.19
C MET A 250 -31.87 37.00 -25.66
N GLN A 251 -30.76 37.43 -26.28
CA GLN A 251 -30.72 37.75 -27.71
C GLN A 251 -30.91 36.51 -28.59
N LEU A 252 -30.37 35.36 -28.19
CA LEU A 252 -30.58 34.09 -28.90
C LEU A 252 -32.05 33.65 -28.84
N ALA A 253 -32.69 33.78 -27.67
CA ALA A 253 -34.11 33.47 -27.52
C ALA A 253 -35.02 34.41 -28.34
N ALA A 254 -34.69 35.70 -28.44
CA ALA A 254 -35.42 36.67 -29.26
C ALA A 254 -35.23 36.42 -30.77
N ALA A 255 -34.05 35.95 -31.20
CA ALA A 255 -33.78 35.63 -32.60
C ALA A 255 -34.54 34.37 -33.09
N ILE A 256 -34.84 33.43 -32.19
CA ILE A 256 -35.60 32.21 -32.51
C ILE A 256 -37.11 32.50 -32.54
N GLY A 257 -37.58 33.55 -31.86
CA GLY A 257 -39.00 33.93 -31.78
C GLY A 257 -39.61 34.60 -33.01
N SER A 258 -38.87 34.76 -34.11
CA SER A 258 -39.38 35.44 -35.31
C SER A 258 -38.99 34.70 -36.60
N LYS A 259 -39.78 33.68 -36.95
CA LYS A 259 -40.06 33.31 -38.35
C LYS A 259 -41.15 32.23 -38.44
N GLY A 260 -42.23 32.57 -39.17
CA GLY A 260 -42.89 31.59 -40.02
C GLY A 260 -44.33 31.25 -39.67
N THR A 261 -45.26 32.15 -39.97
CA THR A 261 -46.58 31.77 -40.49
C THR A 261 -46.37 30.87 -41.71
N SER A 262 -46.83 29.61 -41.65
CA SER A 262 -47.09 28.80 -42.85
C SER A 262 -48.27 27.87 -42.58
N MET A 263 -49.29 28.02 -43.41
CA MET A 263 -50.56 27.30 -43.36
C MET A 263 -50.38 25.79 -43.44
N CYS A 264 -51.06 25.03 -42.56
CA CYS A 264 -51.35 23.62 -42.77
C CYS A 264 -52.77 23.49 -43.34
N THR A 265 -52.84 23.07 -44.60
CA THR A 265 -54.07 22.69 -45.29
C THR A 265 -54.65 21.40 -44.71
N VAL A 266 -55.93 21.44 -44.39
CA VAL A 266 -56.73 20.30 -43.93
C VAL A 266 -56.95 19.35 -45.11
N THR A 267 -56.58 18.07 -44.96
CA THR A 267 -57.07 17.00 -45.83
C THR A 267 -57.78 15.94 -45.00
N ALA A 268 -59.06 15.77 -45.31
CA ALA A 268 -59.99 14.88 -44.65
C ALA A 268 -59.72 13.40 -45.01
N LEU A 269 -59.66 12.54 -43.99
CA LEU A 269 -59.66 11.09 -44.15
C LEU A 269 -61.10 10.58 -44.17
N VAL A 270 -61.53 10.08 -45.33
CA VAL A 270 -62.83 9.43 -45.55
C VAL A 270 -62.73 7.97 -45.10
N LEU A 271 -63.63 7.59 -44.19
CA LEU A 271 -63.89 6.22 -43.77
C LEU A 271 -64.59 5.42 -44.87
N LEU A 272 -64.14 4.18 -45.13
CA LEU A 272 -64.95 3.15 -45.79
C LEU A 272 -64.79 1.80 -45.05
N PRO A 273 -65.88 1.01 -44.91
CA PRO A 273 -65.93 -0.14 -44.01
C PRO A 273 -65.45 -1.43 -44.69
N ALA A 274 -64.86 -2.32 -43.87
CA ALA A 274 -64.54 -3.68 -44.25
C ALA A 274 -65.78 -4.57 -44.27
N LEU A 275 -66.03 -5.24 -45.40
CA LEU A 275 -66.95 -6.36 -45.54
C LEU A 275 -66.19 -7.58 -46.06
N ALA A 276 -66.01 -8.53 -45.14
CA ALA A 276 -66.35 -9.96 -45.23
C ALA A 276 -65.94 -10.82 -46.44
N GLN A 277 -65.46 -12.02 -46.05
CA GLN A 277 -65.60 -13.33 -46.71
C GLN A 277 -64.69 -13.59 -47.94
N SER A 278 -64.12 -14.77 -48.18
CA SER A 278 -64.07 -16.08 -47.53
C SER A 278 -63.34 -17.04 -48.50
N LEU A 279 -62.76 -18.15 -47.98
CA LEU A 279 -62.57 -19.43 -48.69
C LEU A 279 -61.51 -19.41 -49.83
N LEU A 280 -60.67 -20.41 -50.13
CA LEU A 280 -60.46 -21.83 -49.81
C LEU A 280 -58.96 -22.11 -50.09
N ALA A 281 -58.26 -22.88 -49.26
CA ALA A 281 -57.76 -24.22 -49.57
C ALA A 281 -57.27 -24.46 -51.02
N VAL A 282 -56.04 -24.96 -51.17
CA VAL A 282 -55.75 -26.32 -51.68
C VAL A 282 -54.23 -26.54 -51.80
N LYS A 283 -53.79 -27.64 -51.16
CA LYS A 283 -52.57 -28.45 -51.30
C LYS A 283 -51.21 -27.88 -50.93
#